data_AF-A0A2W6Y844-F1
#
_entry.id   AF-A0A2W6Y844-F1
#
_cell.length_a   1.000
_cell.length_b   1.000
_cell.length_c   1.000
_cell.angle_alpha   90.00
_cell.angle_beta   90.00
_cell.angle_gamma   90.00
#
_symmetry.space_group_name_H-M   'P 1'
#
loop_
_entity.id
_entity.type
_entity.pdbx_description
1 polymer ?
#
loop_
_entity_poly.entity_id
_entity_poly.type
_entity_poly.pdbx_seq_one_letter_code
_entity_poly.pdbx_strand_id
1 'polypeptide(L)'
;MHALRLVLAGFGCMGLTVASAQPLQLQPPQAARPATTAVRSPSAQAIPLPPIRPAGLGLPRVASAEAVPAQPAAPAAPAASAPAVAAQAPRPAAAPVATPAKPRAGAPATQEEAIERLNAYLNSFTTLQGDFIQFANDGRRFEGRIYLQRPGKMRFEYDPPATTEVVADGTSVAVRDKRLATQDIYSIGQTPLKFLVRERMDLAREGTLAGASIDGNILSVRIEDRSTLGGTSKITLKFDLVANELRQWVVIDPQGYETAVSLYNLDTQRRPDPKKFVIDYQRRL
;
A
#
# COMPACT_ATOMS: atom_id res chain seq x y z
N MET A 1 0.45 24.67 20.57
CA MET A 1 0.51 24.23 19.16
C MET A 1 1.72 23.30 19.01
N HIS A 2 1.52 21.99 19.09
CA HIS A 2 2.58 20.98 18.93
C HIS A 2 2.27 20.17 17.67
N ALA A 3 3.11 20.36 16.65
CA ALA A 3 3.05 19.67 15.39
C ALA A 3 3.61 18.24 15.53
N LEU A 4 2.96 17.33 14.81
CA LEU A 4 3.18 15.90 14.69
C LEU A 4 4.67 15.53 14.53
N ARG A 5 5.25 14.96 15.59
CA ARG A 5 6.50 14.19 15.54
C ARG A 5 6.11 12.72 15.36
N LEU A 6 6.26 12.19 14.16
CA LEU A 6 6.27 10.75 13.95
C LEU A 6 7.64 10.24 14.41
N VAL A 7 7.74 9.72 15.63
CA VAL A 7 8.98 9.14 16.18
C VAL A 7 9.02 7.67 15.83
N LEU A 8 10.13 7.26 15.22
CA LEU A 8 10.76 6.02 15.61
C LEU A 8 12.25 6.28 15.92
N ALA A 9 12.50 6.24 17.23
CA ALA A 9 13.74 6.04 18.00
C ALA A 9 14.92 7.05 17.95
N GLY A 10 15.32 7.50 19.15
CA GLY A 10 16.66 8.05 19.45
C GLY A 10 16.76 8.83 20.77
N PHE A 11 17.16 8.16 21.85
CA PHE A 11 17.43 8.69 23.20
C PHE A 11 18.54 9.77 23.24
N GLY A 12 18.40 10.74 24.16
CA GLY A 12 19.48 11.64 24.56
C GLY A 12 19.05 12.56 25.72
N CYS A 13 19.61 12.32 26.90
CA CYS A 13 19.29 12.94 28.19
C CYS A 13 19.52 14.46 28.29
N MET A 14 18.88 15.03 29.32
CA MET A 14 19.39 16.04 30.27
C MET A 14 18.87 17.49 30.12
N GLY A 15 18.33 18.02 31.23
CA GLY A 15 18.31 19.46 31.51
C GLY A 15 16.93 20.10 31.70
N LEU A 16 16.45 20.13 32.96
CA LEU A 16 15.45 21.10 33.42
C LEU A 16 16.01 22.53 33.29
N THR A 17 15.20 23.47 32.77
CA THR A 17 15.15 24.85 33.26
C THR A 17 13.80 25.49 32.97
N VAL A 18 13.18 26.05 34.00
CA VAL A 18 12.00 26.90 33.97
C VAL A 18 12.42 28.30 33.49
N ALA A 19 11.70 28.91 32.55
CA ALA A 19 11.83 30.34 32.28
C ALA A 19 10.52 30.96 31.75
N SER A 20 10.12 32.00 32.49
CA SER A 20 9.06 33.00 32.34
C SER A 20 8.64 33.44 30.93
N ALA A 21 7.33 33.66 30.78
CA ALA A 21 6.67 34.32 29.66
C ALA A 21 7.05 35.81 29.52
N GLN A 22 7.23 36.26 28.27
CA GLN A 22 7.29 37.67 27.88
C GLN A 22 6.24 37.95 26.78
N PRO A 23 5.57 39.11 26.78
CA PRO A 23 4.55 39.44 25.79
C PRO A 23 5.15 39.86 24.43
N LEU A 24 4.48 39.46 23.35
CA LEU A 24 4.79 39.85 21.97
C LEU A 24 4.75 41.37 21.78
N GLN A 25 5.88 41.98 21.40
CA GLN A 25 5.91 43.26 20.69
C GLN A 25 6.08 43.01 19.19
N LEU A 26 5.12 43.52 18.40
CA LEU A 26 5.14 43.52 16.94
C LEU A 26 6.07 44.65 16.46
N GLN A 27 7.15 44.31 15.77
CA GLN A 27 8.06 45.27 15.15
C GLN A 27 7.94 45.18 13.62
N PRO A 28 7.69 46.29 12.90
CA PRO A 28 7.61 46.27 11.43
C PRO A 28 8.98 46.05 10.77
N PRO A 29 9.03 45.46 9.56
CA PRO A 29 10.28 45.03 8.94
C PRO A 29 11.09 46.22 8.41
N GLN A 30 12.35 46.35 8.86
CA GLN A 30 13.36 47.20 8.22
C GLN A 30 14.01 46.48 7.04
N ALA A 31 14.07 47.14 5.89
CA ALA A 31 14.88 46.75 4.75
C ALA A 31 16.31 47.27 4.92
N ALA A 32 17.31 46.39 4.84
CA ALA A 32 18.72 46.80 4.78
C ALA A 32 19.63 45.78 4.05
N ARG A 33 19.98 46.17 2.80
CA ARG A 33 21.27 46.09 2.06
C ARG A 33 22.05 44.75 1.92
N PRO A 34 22.69 44.54 0.74
CA PRO A 34 23.39 43.29 0.41
C PRO A 34 24.76 43.22 1.11
N ALA A 35 25.02 42.10 1.78
CA ALA A 35 26.36 41.73 2.24
C ALA A 35 27.07 40.91 1.17
N THR A 36 28.03 41.53 0.47
CA THR A 36 29.06 40.82 -0.30
C THR A 36 29.89 40.00 0.68
N THR A 37 29.76 38.68 0.61
CA THR A 37 30.65 37.75 1.35
C THR A 37 31.34 36.85 0.34
N ALA A 38 32.67 36.84 0.43
CA ALA A 38 33.58 36.18 -0.47
C ALA A 38 33.35 34.66 -0.55
N VAL A 39 33.37 34.13 -1.76
CA VAL A 39 33.39 32.71 -2.07
C VAL A 39 34.71 32.12 -1.58
N ARG A 40 34.66 31.32 -0.51
CA ARG A 40 35.70 30.35 -0.18
C ARG A 40 35.28 29.00 -0.75
N SER A 41 36.02 28.51 -1.74
CA SER A 41 35.95 27.11 -2.18
C SER A 41 36.91 26.27 -1.33
N PRO A 42 36.46 25.17 -0.70
CA PRO A 42 37.34 24.10 -0.29
C PRO A 42 36.98 22.78 -1.00
N SER A 43 37.94 22.32 -1.81
CA SER A 43 38.42 20.94 -1.97
C SER A 43 37.40 19.82 -2.27
N ALA A 44 37.41 19.37 -3.53
CA ALA A 44 36.81 18.11 -3.94
C ALA A 44 37.44 16.93 -3.18
N GLN A 45 36.67 16.29 -2.30
CA GLN A 45 37.05 15.00 -1.74
C GLN A 45 36.84 13.93 -2.82
N ALA A 46 37.93 13.22 -3.17
CA ALA A 46 37.89 12.12 -4.13
C ALA A 46 37.02 10.98 -3.61
N ILE A 47 36.00 10.60 -4.38
CA ILE A 47 35.15 9.44 -4.12
C ILE A 47 36.03 8.19 -4.26
N PRO A 48 36.14 7.31 -3.24
CA PRO A 48 36.86 6.06 -3.39
C PRO A 48 36.15 5.16 -4.42
N LEU A 49 36.91 4.67 -5.40
CA LEU A 49 36.41 3.76 -6.43
C LEU A 49 35.90 2.45 -5.79
N PRO A 50 34.82 1.84 -6.31
CA PRO A 50 34.37 0.53 -5.87
C PRO A 50 35.42 -0.56 -6.17
N PRO A 51 35.43 -1.66 -5.39
CA PRO A 51 36.36 -2.77 -5.62
C PRO A 51 36.13 -3.42 -6.98
N ILE A 52 37.23 -3.86 -7.61
CA ILE A 52 37.24 -4.56 -8.90
C ILE A 52 36.47 -5.88 -8.77
N ARG A 53 35.58 -6.16 -9.73
CA ARG A 53 34.80 -7.40 -9.82
C ARG A 53 35.74 -8.62 -9.85
N PRO A 54 35.51 -9.65 -9.01
CA PRO A 54 36.33 -10.86 -9.02
C PRO A 54 36.24 -11.59 -10.37
N ALA A 55 37.37 -12.10 -10.85
CA ALA A 55 37.45 -12.89 -12.07
C ALA A 55 36.68 -14.21 -11.90
N GLY A 56 35.67 -14.46 -12.74
CA GLY A 56 34.92 -15.73 -12.75
C GLY A 56 33.38 -15.61 -12.69
N LEU A 57 32.83 -14.41 -12.46
CA LEU A 57 31.39 -14.16 -12.58
C LEU A 57 31.00 -14.04 -14.06
N GLY A 58 30.31 -15.06 -14.60
CA GLY A 58 29.81 -15.07 -15.98
C GLY A 58 30.33 -16.22 -16.86
N LEU A 59 31.04 -17.21 -16.30
CA LEU A 59 31.41 -18.40 -17.06
C LEU A 59 30.18 -19.30 -17.29
N PRO A 60 29.87 -19.70 -18.53
CA PRO A 60 28.80 -20.64 -18.80
C PRO A 60 29.12 -21.99 -18.16
N ARG A 61 28.14 -22.54 -17.42
CA ARG A 61 28.23 -23.90 -16.87
C ARG A 61 28.24 -24.89 -18.04
N VAL A 62 29.43 -25.38 -18.38
CA VAL A 62 29.58 -26.55 -19.23
C VAL A 62 28.86 -27.73 -18.58
N ALA A 63 28.07 -28.39 -19.41
CA ALA A 63 27.10 -29.40 -19.06
C ALA A 63 27.72 -30.64 -18.41
N SER A 64 26.98 -31.21 -17.46
CA SER A 64 27.00 -32.65 -17.21
C SER A 64 25.54 -33.07 -17.18
N ALA A 65 25.02 -33.32 -18.39
CA ALA A 65 23.76 -34.01 -18.59
C ALA A 65 24.06 -35.51 -18.46
N GLU A 66 23.81 -36.06 -17.28
CA GLU A 66 23.76 -37.50 -17.10
C GLU A 66 22.31 -37.94 -17.32
N ALA A 67 22.04 -38.37 -18.56
CA ALA A 67 20.77 -38.90 -19.00
C ALA A 67 20.64 -40.36 -18.50
N VAL A 68 19.60 -40.63 -17.70
CA VAL A 68 19.20 -41.98 -17.34
C VAL A 68 18.31 -42.55 -18.46
N PRO A 69 18.65 -43.71 -19.05
CA PRO A 69 17.93 -44.25 -20.20
C PRO A 69 16.63 -44.95 -19.80
N ALA A 70 15.63 -44.79 -20.67
CA ALA A 70 14.40 -45.58 -20.70
C ALA A 70 14.68 -46.97 -21.29
N GLN A 71 14.04 -48.01 -20.74
CA GLN A 71 14.06 -49.37 -21.33
C GLN A 71 12.64 -49.96 -21.37
N PRO A 72 12.24 -50.62 -22.49
CA PRO A 72 10.84 -51.02 -22.77
C PRO A 72 10.57 -52.49 -22.43
N ALA A 73 9.30 -52.85 -22.22
CA ALA A 73 8.81 -54.22 -22.38
C ALA A 73 7.29 -54.27 -22.64
N ALA A 74 6.93 -54.84 -23.79
CA ALA A 74 5.67 -55.54 -24.06
C ALA A 74 6.07 -57.00 -24.44
N PRO A 75 5.16 -57.97 -24.71
CA PRO A 75 3.72 -58.15 -24.45
C PRO A 75 3.38 -59.55 -23.84
N ALA A 76 2.13 -59.82 -23.45
CA ALA A 76 1.42 -61.11 -23.65
C ALA A 76 0.03 -61.14 -22.98
N ALA A 77 -0.99 -61.55 -23.76
CA ALA A 77 -2.36 -61.93 -23.36
C ALA A 77 -2.38 -63.41 -22.85
N PRO A 78 -3.53 -64.11 -22.60
CA PRO A 78 -4.95 -63.74 -22.66
C PRO A 78 -5.86 -64.31 -21.51
N ALA A 79 -7.17 -64.08 -21.65
CA ALA A 79 -8.30 -64.96 -21.32
C ALA A 79 -9.20 -64.65 -20.08
N ALA A 80 -10.47 -64.41 -20.42
CA ALA A 80 -11.75 -64.78 -19.77
C ALA A 80 -11.91 -64.54 -18.25
N SER A 81 -12.94 -63.84 -17.78
CA SER A 81 -14.34 -64.28 -17.85
C SER A 81 -15.29 -63.16 -17.42
N ALA A 82 -16.42 -63.00 -18.11
CA ALA A 82 -17.59 -62.27 -17.61
C ALA A 82 -18.32 -63.10 -16.52
N PRO A 83 -19.22 -62.52 -15.70
CA PRO A 83 -20.59 -62.29 -16.18
C PRO A 83 -21.33 -61.07 -15.60
N ALA A 84 -22.54 -60.88 -16.13
CA ALA A 84 -23.73 -60.27 -15.52
C ALA A 84 -23.92 -58.75 -15.63
N VAL A 85 -24.53 -58.40 -16.77
CA VAL A 85 -25.43 -57.26 -16.98
C VAL A 85 -26.55 -57.18 -15.92
N ALA A 86 -26.69 -56.00 -15.31
CA ALA A 86 -27.96 -55.53 -14.78
C ALA A 86 -28.31 -54.21 -15.48
N ALA A 87 -29.42 -54.23 -16.22
CA ALA A 87 -29.93 -53.13 -17.02
C ALA A 87 -30.32 -51.93 -16.15
N GLN A 88 -29.75 -50.75 -16.45
CA GLN A 88 -30.32 -49.47 -16.04
C GLN A 88 -30.80 -48.72 -17.29
N ALA A 89 -32.07 -48.34 -17.26
CA ALA A 89 -32.76 -47.62 -18.32
C ALA A 89 -32.08 -46.27 -18.66
N PRO A 90 -32.17 -45.79 -19.92
CA PRO A 90 -31.55 -44.54 -20.34
C PRO A 90 -32.31 -43.34 -19.74
N ARG A 91 -31.64 -42.59 -18.85
CA ARG A 91 -32.06 -41.23 -18.52
C ARG A 91 -31.62 -40.31 -19.68
N PRO A 92 -32.49 -39.48 -20.25
CA PRO A 92 -32.09 -38.53 -21.30
C PRO A 92 -31.05 -37.56 -20.73
N ALA A 93 -29.95 -37.42 -21.48
CA ALA A 93 -28.86 -36.51 -21.19
C ALA A 93 -29.39 -35.06 -21.11
N ALA A 94 -29.30 -34.46 -19.93
CA ALA A 94 -29.45 -33.01 -19.79
C ALA A 94 -28.25 -32.34 -20.44
N ALA A 95 -28.51 -31.52 -21.46
CA ALA A 95 -27.51 -30.72 -22.15
C ALA A 95 -26.73 -29.83 -21.16
N PRO A 96 -25.41 -29.62 -21.37
CA PRO A 96 -24.66 -28.68 -20.56
C PRO A 96 -25.20 -27.27 -20.79
N VAL A 97 -25.82 -26.70 -19.77
CA VAL A 97 -26.20 -25.29 -19.74
C VAL A 97 -24.90 -24.49 -19.80
N ALA A 98 -24.64 -23.87 -20.95
CA ALA A 98 -23.54 -22.94 -21.12
C ALA A 98 -23.70 -21.80 -20.09
N THR A 99 -22.84 -21.79 -19.09
CA THR A 99 -22.74 -20.68 -18.15
C THR A 99 -22.22 -19.48 -18.94
N PRO A 100 -22.91 -18.32 -18.94
CA PRO A 100 -22.42 -17.15 -19.66
C PRO A 100 -21.10 -16.71 -19.02
N ALA A 101 -20.01 -16.84 -19.79
CA ALA A 101 -18.71 -16.31 -19.41
C ALA A 101 -18.84 -14.78 -19.23
N LYS A 102 -18.52 -14.29 -18.03
CA LYS A 102 -18.44 -12.85 -17.74
C LYS A 102 -17.46 -12.21 -18.74
N PRO A 103 -17.85 -11.15 -19.46
CA PRO A 103 -16.96 -10.49 -20.42
C PRO A 103 -15.69 -10.04 -19.69
N ARG A 104 -14.53 -10.51 -20.16
CA ARG A 104 -13.24 -9.97 -19.72
C ARG A 104 -13.15 -8.58 -20.34
N ALA A 105 -13.31 -7.54 -19.52
CA ALA A 105 -13.17 -6.16 -19.96
C ALA A 105 -11.79 -6.01 -20.63
N GLY A 106 -11.77 -5.55 -21.90
CA GLY A 106 -10.54 -5.31 -22.64
C GLY A 106 -9.63 -4.28 -21.96
N ALA A 107 -8.37 -4.18 -22.34
CA ALA A 107 -7.51 -3.09 -21.89
C ALA A 107 -8.16 -1.74 -22.24
N PRO A 108 -8.09 -0.72 -21.36
CA PRO A 108 -8.65 0.60 -21.67
C PRO A 108 -7.94 1.20 -22.89
N ALA A 109 -8.69 1.84 -23.78
CA ALA A 109 -8.17 2.49 -24.97
C ALA A 109 -7.65 3.90 -24.67
N THR A 110 -8.13 4.53 -23.59
CA THR A 110 -7.72 5.88 -23.16
C THR A 110 -7.35 5.93 -21.68
N GLN A 111 -6.66 7.01 -21.29
CA GLN A 111 -6.34 7.28 -19.89
C GLN A 111 -7.60 7.54 -19.06
N GLU A 112 -8.58 8.23 -19.65
CA GLU A 112 -9.86 8.56 -19.03
C GLU A 112 -10.64 7.29 -18.71
N GLU A 113 -10.71 6.34 -19.64
CA GLU A 113 -11.33 5.02 -19.41
C GLU A 113 -10.63 4.22 -18.31
N ALA A 114 -9.30 4.32 -18.22
CA ALA A 114 -8.54 3.67 -17.16
C ALA A 114 -8.87 4.27 -15.77
N ILE A 115 -8.96 5.60 -15.68
CA ILE A 115 -9.37 6.31 -14.46
C ILE A 115 -10.80 5.92 -14.08
N GLU A 116 -11.72 5.86 -15.04
CA GLU A 116 -13.10 5.42 -14.81
C GLU A 116 -13.15 3.98 -14.28
N ARG A 117 -12.31 3.08 -14.80
CA ARG A 117 -12.20 1.71 -14.29
C ARG A 117 -11.70 1.66 -12.85
N LEU A 118 -10.68 2.44 -12.51
CA LEU A 118 -10.23 2.57 -11.13
C LEU A 118 -11.35 3.12 -10.24
N ASN A 119 -12.08 4.12 -10.71
CA ASN A 119 -13.19 4.71 -9.98
C ASN A 119 -14.31 3.69 -9.75
N ALA A 120 -14.66 2.90 -10.76
CA ALA A 120 -15.62 1.82 -10.65
C ALA A 120 -15.14 0.75 -9.67
N TYR A 121 -13.88 0.35 -9.73
CA TYR A 121 -13.28 -0.60 -8.79
C TYR A 121 -13.38 -0.11 -7.35
N LEU A 122 -12.92 1.11 -7.05
CA LEU A 122 -12.92 1.66 -5.70
C LEU A 122 -14.33 1.86 -5.15
N ASN A 123 -15.35 2.00 -5.99
CA ASN A 123 -16.74 2.12 -5.58
C ASN A 123 -17.51 0.78 -5.61
N SER A 124 -16.89 -0.31 -6.09
CA SER A 124 -17.54 -1.62 -6.21
C SER A 124 -17.68 -2.37 -4.87
N PHE A 125 -16.94 -1.94 -3.85
CA PHE A 125 -16.93 -2.60 -2.55
C PHE A 125 -17.08 -1.60 -1.40
N THR A 126 -17.84 -2.01 -0.38
CA THR A 126 -17.95 -1.29 0.90
C THR A 126 -16.96 -1.85 1.92
N THR A 127 -16.56 -3.11 1.78
CA THR A 127 -15.63 -3.79 2.68
C THR A 127 -14.43 -4.30 1.91
N LEU A 128 -13.27 -4.28 2.53
CA LEU A 128 -12.05 -4.90 2.00
C LEU A 128 -11.22 -5.40 3.17
N GLN A 129 -10.63 -6.57 3.00
CA GLN A 129 -9.62 -7.10 3.90
C GLN A 129 -8.54 -7.81 3.09
N GLY A 130 -7.33 -7.86 3.63
CA GLY A 130 -6.21 -8.54 2.99
C GLY A 130 -4.92 -8.26 3.73
N ASP A 131 -3.82 -8.49 3.04
CA ASP A 131 -2.48 -8.32 3.59
C ASP A 131 -1.79 -7.12 2.93
N PHE A 132 -0.83 -6.54 3.65
CA PHE A 132 -0.03 -5.44 3.14
C PHE A 132 1.46 -5.59 3.46
N ILE A 133 2.28 -4.97 2.62
CA ILE A 133 3.68 -4.68 2.91
C ILE A 133 3.84 -3.16 2.80
N GLN A 134 4.36 -2.53 3.86
CA GLN A 134 4.68 -1.12 3.90
C GLN A 134 6.19 -0.91 3.90
N PHE A 135 6.64 0.05 3.12
CA PHE A 135 7.97 0.64 3.22
C PHE A 135 7.83 2.06 3.76
N ALA A 136 8.45 2.32 4.91
CA ALA A 136 8.54 3.65 5.49
C ALA A 136 9.63 4.50 4.82
N ASN A 137 9.66 5.79 5.14
CA ASN A 137 10.62 6.75 4.61
C ASN A 137 12.08 6.42 4.95
N ASP A 138 12.30 5.69 6.04
CA ASP A 138 13.61 5.20 6.49
C ASP A 138 14.00 3.84 5.88
N GLY A 139 13.19 3.32 4.95
CA GLY A 139 13.41 2.05 4.28
C GLY A 139 12.98 0.83 5.09
N ARG A 140 12.47 0.98 6.31
CA ARG A 140 11.97 -0.16 7.08
C ARG A 140 10.75 -0.77 6.42
N ARG A 141 10.74 -2.09 6.41
CA ARG A 141 9.65 -2.93 5.90
C ARG A 141 8.77 -3.37 7.06
N PHE A 142 7.47 -3.18 6.90
CA PHE A 142 6.46 -3.71 7.79
C PHE A 142 5.46 -4.54 7.01
N GLU A 143 4.88 -5.52 7.66
CA GLU A 143 3.86 -6.38 7.08
C GLU A 143 2.68 -6.46 8.03
N GLY A 144 1.54 -6.88 7.53
CA GLY A 144 0.37 -7.05 8.35
C GLY A 144 -0.91 -7.17 7.57
N ARG A 145 -2.02 -6.97 8.29
CA ARG A 145 -3.38 -7.10 7.77
C ARG A 145 -4.07 -5.75 7.71
N ILE A 146 -4.76 -5.53 6.61
CA ILE A 146 -5.61 -4.37 6.41
C ILE A 146 -7.07 -4.78 6.49
N TYR A 147 -7.87 -3.93 7.13
CA TYR A 147 -9.32 -4.01 7.14
C TYR A 147 -9.89 -2.65 6.78
N LEU A 148 -10.92 -2.63 5.97
CA LEU A 148 -11.56 -1.44 5.48
C LEU A 148 -13.07 -1.68 5.47
N GLN A 149 -13.80 -0.70 5.98
CA GLN A 149 -15.24 -0.65 5.91
C GLN A 149 -15.67 0.79 5.66
N ARG A 150 -16.23 1.05 4.48
CA ARG A 150 -16.73 2.38 4.13
C ARG A 150 -18.09 2.64 4.80
N PRO A 151 -18.38 3.90 5.16
CA PRO A 151 -17.49 5.05 5.10
C PRO A 151 -16.55 5.15 6.32
N GLY A 152 -15.31 5.58 6.07
CA GLY A 152 -14.40 6.13 7.08
C GLY A 152 -13.71 5.13 8.02
N LYS A 153 -14.08 3.85 8.02
CA LYS A 153 -13.46 2.85 8.91
C LYS A 153 -12.33 2.10 8.22
N MET A 154 -11.21 1.99 8.91
CA MET A 154 -10.03 1.29 8.43
C MET A 154 -9.17 0.84 9.60
N ARG A 155 -8.39 -0.22 9.42
CA ARG A 155 -7.42 -0.68 10.40
C ARG A 155 -6.20 -1.27 9.71
N PHE A 156 -5.02 -0.87 10.17
CA PHE A 156 -3.75 -1.54 9.89
C PHE A 156 -3.30 -2.26 11.17
N GLU A 157 -3.27 -3.59 11.10
CA GLU A 157 -2.67 -4.46 12.10
C GLU A 157 -1.29 -4.85 11.60
N TYR A 158 -0.23 -4.35 12.23
CA TYR A 158 1.13 -4.74 11.87
C TYR A 158 1.50 -6.05 12.58
N ASP A 159 2.23 -6.91 11.87
CA ASP A 159 2.72 -8.17 12.42
C ASP A 159 3.97 -7.95 13.28
N PRO A 160 4.24 -8.83 14.26
CA PRO A 160 5.45 -8.75 15.08
C PRO A 160 6.73 -8.70 14.23
N PRO A 161 7.77 -7.94 14.64
CA PRO A 161 7.93 -7.31 15.95
C PRO A 161 7.31 -5.91 16.09
N ALA A 162 6.60 -5.43 15.07
CA ALA A 162 5.94 -4.13 15.15
C ALA A 162 4.79 -4.17 16.18
N THR A 163 4.76 -3.18 17.06
CA THR A 163 3.74 -3.03 18.10
C THR A 163 2.73 -1.93 17.78
N THR A 164 2.88 -1.31 16.62
CA THR A 164 2.03 -0.22 16.17
C THR A 164 0.72 -0.77 15.61
N GLU A 165 -0.38 -0.06 15.79
CA GLU A 165 -1.63 -0.26 15.05
C GLU A 165 -2.24 1.10 14.69
N VAL A 166 -2.89 1.16 13.53
CA VAL A 166 -3.61 2.35 13.08
C VAL A 166 -5.08 1.98 12.96
N VAL A 167 -5.97 2.74 13.60
CA VAL A 167 -7.41 2.49 13.61
C VAL A 167 -8.14 3.75 13.23
N ALA A 168 -9.05 3.67 12.27
CA ALA A 168 -9.99 4.71 11.91
C ALA A 168 -11.42 4.26 12.21
N ASP A 169 -12.18 5.07 12.94
CA ASP A 169 -13.55 4.73 13.40
C ASP A 169 -14.67 5.37 12.55
N GLY A 170 -14.30 6.19 11.57
CA GLY A 170 -15.22 6.96 10.74
C GLY A 170 -15.00 8.47 10.82
N THR A 171 -14.51 8.95 11.95
CA THR A 171 -14.29 10.39 12.21
C THR A 171 -12.86 10.68 12.63
N SER A 172 -12.24 9.77 13.37
CA SER A 172 -10.90 9.91 13.91
C SER A 172 -10.00 8.77 13.45
N VAL A 173 -8.70 9.02 13.49
CA VAL A 173 -7.62 8.04 13.31
C VAL A 173 -6.80 8.01 14.58
N ALA A 174 -6.69 6.84 15.20
CA ALA A 174 -5.80 6.58 16.32
C ALA A 174 -4.57 5.80 15.83
N VAL A 175 -3.38 6.31 16.12
CA VAL A 175 -2.10 5.61 15.99
C VAL A 175 -1.69 5.16 17.38
N ARG A 176 -1.55 3.85 17.59
CA ARG A 176 -1.21 3.28 18.89
C ARG A 176 0.12 2.57 18.80
N ASP A 177 0.96 2.72 19.82
CA ASP A 177 2.11 1.85 20.05
C ASP A 177 1.90 1.07 21.34
N LYS A 178 1.69 -0.25 21.20
CA LYS A 178 1.44 -1.14 22.35
C LYS A 178 2.65 -1.28 23.27
N ARG A 179 3.86 -1.08 22.76
CA ARG A 179 5.10 -1.17 23.54
C ARG A 179 5.32 0.08 24.38
N LEU A 180 5.00 1.25 23.82
CA LEU A 180 5.18 2.54 24.48
C LEU A 180 3.95 3.00 25.25
N ALA A 181 2.85 2.25 25.18
CA ALA A 181 1.60 2.63 25.82
C ALA A 181 1.13 4.03 25.39
N THR A 182 1.23 4.33 24.09
CA THR A 182 0.79 5.62 23.52
C THR A 182 -0.39 5.44 22.57
N GLN A 183 -1.27 6.45 22.55
CA GLN A 183 -2.37 6.56 21.60
C GLN A 183 -2.51 8.01 21.17
N ASP A 184 -2.14 8.29 19.93
CA ASP A 184 -2.28 9.60 19.32
C ASP A 184 -3.51 9.62 18.42
N ILE A 185 -4.39 10.62 18.59
CA ILE A 185 -5.66 10.73 17.86
C ILE A 185 -5.67 11.97 16.97
N TYR A 186 -6.09 11.78 15.72
CA TYR A 186 -6.23 12.82 14.71
C TYR A 186 -7.60 12.75 14.05
N SER A 187 -8.11 13.87 13.54
CA SER A 187 -9.30 13.86 12.69
C SER A 187 -8.97 13.22 11.35
N ILE A 188 -9.81 12.29 10.87
CA ILE A 188 -9.56 11.58 9.61
C ILE A 188 -9.41 12.50 8.40
N GLY A 189 -10.20 13.59 8.38
CA GLY A 189 -10.18 14.61 7.34
C GLY A 189 -8.84 15.34 7.20
N GLN A 190 -7.98 15.29 8.22
CA GLN A 190 -6.65 15.90 8.19
C GLN A 190 -5.54 14.89 7.83
N THR A 191 -5.93 13.66 7.45
CA THR A 191 -5.01 12.60 7.03
C THR A 191 -5.21 12.28 5.56
N PRO A 192 -4.13 11.89 4.83
CA PRO A 192 -4.24 11.36 3.47
C PRO A 192 -5.13 10.10 3.38
N LEU A 193 -5.33 9.38 4.49
CA LEU A 193 -6.14 8.15 4.51
C LEU A 193 -7.60 8.38 4.11
N LYS A 194 -8.13 9.60 4.27
CA LYS A 194 -9.53 9.92 3.96
C LYS A 194 -9.95 9.55 2.55
N PHE A 195 -9.05 9.64 1.57
CA PHE A 195 -9.35 9.26 0.19
C PHE A 195 -9.65 7.76 0.10
N LEU A 196 -8.91 6.91 0.79
CA LEU A 196 -9.08 5.46 0.68
C LEU A 196 -10.41 4.96 1.29
N VAL A 197 -10.93 5.67 2.29
CA VAL A 197 -12.06 5.22 3.12
C VAL A 197 -13.38 5.96 2.89
N ARG A 198 -13.39 7.06 2.15
CA ARG A 198 -14.62 7.82 1.92
C ARG A 198 -15.69 6.99 1.21
N GLU A 199 -16.95 7.38 1.38
CA GLU A 199 -18.11 6.64 0.86
C GLU A 199 -18.04 6.44 -0.66
N ARG A 200 -17.82 7.54 -1.39
CA ARG A 200 -17.75 7.53 -2.85
C ARG A 200 -16.47 8.19 -3.32
N MET A 201 -15.72 7.50 -4.15
CA MET A 201 -14.61 8.09 -4.89
C MET A 201 -15.11 8.65 -6.23
N ASP A 202 -14.67 9.87 -6.51
CA ASP A 202 -14.74 10.55 -7.79
C ASP A 202 -13.41 11.28 -7.97
N LEU A 203 -12.52 10.65 -8.73
CA LEU A 203 -11.19 11.18 -9.02
C LEU A 203 -11.26 12.36 -9.98
N ALA A 204 -12.28 12.42 -10.84
CA ALA A 204 -12.38 13.38 -11.92
C ALA A 204 -12.98 14.73 -11.48
N ARG A 205 -13.93 14.73 -10.54
CA ARG A 205 -14.66 15.94 -10.16
C ARG A 205 -14.09 16.71 -8.98
N GLU A 206 -13.27 16.09 -8.16
CA GLU A 206 -12.93 16.68 -6.86
C GLU A 206 -11.75 17.66 -6.90
N GLY A 207 -11.20 17.96 -8.09
CA GLY A 207 -10.07 18.89 -8.23
C GLY A 207 -8.80 18.42 -7.51
N THR A 208 -8.80 17.19 -7.00
CA THR A 208 -7.68 16.55 -6.29
C THR A 208 -6.79 15.78 -7.23
N LEU A 209 -7.24 15.45 -8.45
CA LEU A 209 -6.43 14.78 -9.45
C LEU A 209 -5.32 15.72 -9.94
N ALA A 210 -4.08 15.42 -9.54
CA ALA A 210 -2.90 16.12 -10.01
C ALA A 210 -2.37 15.56 -11.34
N GLY A 211 -2.75 14.32 -11.69
CA GLY A 211 -2.44 13.71 -12.98
C GLY A 211 -2.60 12.19 -12.95
N ALA A 212 -2.58 11.58 -14.13
CA ALA A 212 -2.53 10.14 -14.29
C ALA A 212 -1.53 9.78 -15.38
N SER A 213 -1.05 8.54 -15.35
CA SER A 213 -0.17 7.97 -16.37
C SER A 213 -0.36 6.46 -16.44
N ILE A 214 -0.18 5.87 -17.61
CA ILE A 214 -0.22 4.42 -17.80
C ILE A 214 1.18 3.95 -18.20
N ASP A 215 1.71 2.98 -17.47
CA ASP A 215 2.97 2.29 -17.79
C ASP A 215 2.69 0.78 -17.88
N GLY A 216 2.76 0.24 -19.10
CA GLY A 216 2.34 -1.12 -19.41
C GLY A 216 0.90 -1.38 -18.97
N ASN A 217 0.71 -2.23 -17.96
CA ASN A 217 -0.59 -2.60 -17.42
C ASN A 217 -0.96 -1.84 -16.12
N ILE A 218 -0.11 -0.93 -15.67
CA ILE A 218 -0.30 -0.21 -14.41
C ILE A 218 -0.74 1.22 -14.70
N LEU A 219 -1.94 1.55 -14.23
CA LEU A 219 -2.40 2.92 -14.11
C LEU A 219 -1.86 3.53 -12.82
N SER A 220 -1.17 4.66 -12.92
CA SER A 220 -0.77 5.49 -11.78
C SER A 220 -1.62 6.75 -11.74
N VAL A 221 -2.35 6.96 -10.65
CA VAL A 221 -3.19 8.15 -10.44
C VAL A 221 -2.65 8.95 -9.27
N ARG A 222 -2.28 10.22 -9.50
CA ARG A 222 -1.75 11.13 -8.49
C ARG A 222 -2.84 12.07 -8.00
N ILE A 223 -2.99 12.12 -6.69
CA ILE A 223 -3.95 12.94 -5.96
C ILE A 223 -3.16 13.89 -5.05
N GLU A 224 -3.58 15.16 -4.98
CA GLU A 224 -3.03 16.16 -4.07
C GLU A 224 -4.08 16.55 -3.03
N ASP A 225 -3.67 16.62 -1.76
CA ASP A 225 -4.52 17.04 -0.65
C ASP A 225 -3.89 18.17 0.14
N ARG A 226 -4.52 19.35 0.04
CA ARG A 226 -4.07 20.59 0.69
C ARG A 226 -4.62 20.76 2.11
N SER A 227 -5.44 19.84 2.57
CA SER A 227 -6.15 19.92 3.86
C SER A 227 -5.58 18.96 4.91
N THR A 228 -4.38 18.42 4.68
CA THR A 228 -3.69 17.57 5.65
C THR A 228 -2.97 18.35 6.74
N LEU A 229 -2.71 17.69 7.88
CA LEU A 229 -1.88 18.26 8.94
C LEU A 229 -0.50 18.62 8.40
N GLY A 230 -0.11 19.88 8.58
CA GLY A 230 1.23 20.35 8.20
C GLY A 230 1.39 20.80 6.74
N GLY A 231 0.34 20.73 5.92
CA GLY A 231 0.36 21.28 4.56
C GLY A 231 -0.23 20.34 3.51
N THR A 232 0.45 20.25 2.36
CA THR A 232 -0.02 19.49 1.20
C THR A 232 0.58 18.09 1.18
N SER A 233 -0.25 17.06 1.19
CA SER A 233 0.15 15.67 0.98
C SER A 233 -0.16 15.22 -0.44
N LYS A 234 0.58 14.24 -0.96
CA LYS A 234 0.35 13.63 -2.28
C LYS A 234 0.13 12.14 -2.12
N ILE A 235 -0.82 11.59 -2.87
CA ILE A 235 -1.12 10.15 -2.90
C ILE A 235 -1.01 9.68 -4.34
N THR A 236 -0.29 8.60 -4.57
CA THR A 236 -0.23 7.94 -5.88
C THR A 236 -0.84 6.54 -5.74
N LEU A 237 -1.93 6.28 -6.44
CA LEU A 237 -2.57 4.96 -6.51
C LEU A 237 -2.02 4.21 -7.72
N LYS A 238 -1.58 2.96 -7.53
CA LYS A 238 -1.15 2.07 -8.60
C LYS A 238 -2.17 0.94 -8.77
N PHE A 239 -2.84 0.95 -9.92
CA PHE A 239 -3.92 0.05 -10.27
C PHE A 239 -3.52 -0.85 -11.43
N ASP A 240 -3.73 -2.15 -11.27
CA ASP A 240 -3.46 -3.15 -12.29
C ASP A 240 -4.69 -3.28 -13.19
N LEU A 241 -4.57 -2.85 -14.44
CA LEU A 241 -5.66 -2.80 -15.43
C LEU A 241 -6.09 -4.19 -15.90
N VAL A 242 -5.23 -5.20 -15.79
CA VAL A 242 -5.48 -6.57 -16.24
C VAL A 242 -6.13 -7.39 -15.14
N ALA A 243 -5.60 -7.30 -13.92
CA ALA A 243 -6.21 -7.94 -12.76
C ALA A 243 -7.44 -7.19 -12.24
N ASN A 244 -7.59 -5.92 -12.62
CA ASN A 244 -8.64 -5.03 -12.15
C ASN A 244 -8.62 -4.87 -10.62
N GLU A 245 -7.43 -4.63 -10.07
CA GLU A 245 -7.18 -4.54 -8.62
C GLU A 245 -6.20 -3.42 -8.27
N LEU A 246 -6.44 -2.78 -7.12
CA LEU A 246 -5.48 -1.82 -6.56
C LEU A 246 -4.31 -2.58 -5.93
N ARG A 247 -3.09 -2.35 -6.43
CA ARG A 247 -1.89 -3.07 -6.01
C ARG A 247 -1.10 -2.33 -4.95
N GLN A 248 -1.06 -1.01 -5.04
CA GLN A 248 -0.21 -0.20 -4.18
C GLN A 248 -0.76 1.22 -4.09
N TRP A 249 -0.49 1.87 -2.97
CA TRP A 249 -0.48 3.33 -2.92
C TRP A 249 0.82 3.84 -2.32
N VAL A 250 1.17 5.07 -2.67
CA VAL A 250 2.32 5.81 -2.14
C VAL A 250 1.81 7.13 -1.59
N VAL A 251 2.17 7.45 -0.35
CA VAL A 251 1.83 8.71 0.31
C VAL A 251 3.12 9.49 0.50
N ILE A 252 3.12 10.76 0.10
CA ILE A 252 4.18 11.71 0.41
C ILE A 252 3.55 12.79 1.29
N ASP A 253 4.04 12.94 2.51
CA ASP A 253 3.54 13.93 3.46
C ASP A 253 4.07 15.35 3.16
N PRO A 254 3.58 16.39 3.86
CA PRO A 254 4.03 17.77 3.63
C PRO A 254 5.51 18.01 3.91
N GLN A 255 6.16 17.14 4.70
CA GLN A 255 7.58 17.17 5.02
C GLN A 255 8.43 16.45 3.95
N GLY A 256 7.78 15.75 3.01
CA GLY A 256 8.43 14.99 1.94
C GLY A 256 8.74 13.55 2.30
N TYR A 257 8.27 13.04 3.44
CA TYR A 257 8.44 11.64 3.78
C TYR A 257 7.52 10.76 2.95
N GLU A 258 8.13 9.77 2.30
CA GLU A 258 7.43 8.80 1.46
C GLU A 258 7.10 7.54 2.25
N THR A 259 5.85 7.07 2.12
CA THR A 259 5.41 5.77 2.61
C THR A 259 4.70 5.02 1.49
N ALA A 260 5.21 3.85 1.13
CA ALA A 260 4.62 2.98 0.12
C ALA A 260 3.92 1.79 0.77
N VAL A 261 2.70 1.48 0.37
CA VAL A 261 1.95 0.30 0.86
C VAL A 261 1.49 -0.52 -0.33
N SER A 262 2.00 -1.75 -0.43
CA SER A 262 1.57 -2.77 -1.37
C SER A 262 0.51 -3.66 -0.74
N LEU A 263 -0.50 -4.05 -1.52
CA LEU A 263 -1.66 -4.83 -1.10
C LEU A 263 -1.71 -6.15 -1.85
N TYR A 264 -2.10 -7.21 -1.15
CA TYR A 264 -2.28 -8.54 -1.73
C TYR A 264 -3.31 -9.35 -0.94
N ASN A 265 -3.73 -10.49 -1.50
CA ASN A 265 -4.77 -11.36 -0.91
C ASN A 265 -6.07 -10.61 -0.55
N LEU A 266 -6.51 -9.71 -1.45
CA LEU A 266 -7.66 -8.86 -1.20
C LEU A 266 -8.97 -9.66 -1.32
N ASP A 267 -9.81 -9.56 -0.29
CA ASP A 267 -11.18 -10.05 -0.25
C ASP A 267 -12.11 -8.87 0.01
N THR A 268 -12.92 -8.54 -1.01
CA THR A 268 -13.88 -7.42 -0.97
C THR A 268 -15.28 -7.84 -0.54
N GLN A 269 -15.51 -9.15 -0.36
CA GLN A 269 -16.82 -9.72 -0.02
C GLN A 269 -16.93 -10.03 1.47
N ARG A 270 -15.81 -10.39 2.12
CA ARG A 270 -15.80 -10.64 3.56
C ARG A 270 -15.94 -9.35 4.34
N ARG A 271 -16.87 -9.37 5.30
CA ARG A 271 -17.10 -8.27 6.24
C ARG A 271 -16.14 -8.40 7.44
N PRO A 272 -15.30 -7.40 7.73
CA PRO A 272 -14.50 -7.36 8.95
C PRO A 272 -15.38 -7.25 10.20
N ASP A 273 -14.89 -7.74 11.34
CA ASP A 273 -15.55 -7.54 12.64
C ASP A 273 -15.62 -6.04 12.96
N PRO A 274 -16.82 -5.46 13.20
CA PRO A 274 -16.98 -4.05 13.55
C PRO A 274 -16.13 -3.60 14.75
N LYS A 275 -15.82 -4.50 15.69
CA LYS A 275 -14.98 -4.21 16.87
C LYS A 275 -13.55 -3.83 16.51
N LYS A 276 -13.07 -4.21 15.32
CA LYS A 276 -11.74 -3.81 14.83
C LYS A 276 -11.62 -2.28 14.68
N PHE A 277 -12.72 -1.59 14.43
CA PHE A 277 -12.71 -0.16 14.13
C PHE A 277 -13.01 0.73 15.34
N VAL A 278 -12.95 0.20 16.56
CA VAL A 278 -13.27 0.97 17.78
C VAL A 278 -12.03 1.66 18.33
N ILE A 279 -12.14 2.98 18.48
CA ILE A 279 -11.17 3.80 19.21
C ILE A 279 -11.68 3.99 20.64
N ASP A 280 -10.87 3.56 21.61
CA ASP A 280 -11.11 3.81 23.02
C ASP A 280 -10.43 5.14 23.40
N TYR A 281 -11.22 6.22 23.41
CA TYR A 281 -10.74 7.58 23.69
C TYR A 281 -10.30 7.80 25.13
N GLN A 282 -10.78 6.96 26.06
CA GLN A 282 -10.46 7.06 27.48
C GLN A 282 -9.29 6.17 27.88
N ARG A 283 -8.81 5.33 26.96
CA ARG A 283 -7.68 4.45 27.19
C ARG A 283 -6.45 5.25 27.59
N ARG A 284 -6.13 5.21 28.88
CA ARG A 284 -4.76 5.43 29.36
C ARG A 284 -4.09 4.07 29.26
N LEU A 285 -3.19 3.94 28.30
CA LEU A 285 -2.37 2.75 28.10
C LEU A 285 -1.28 2.68 29.18
#